data_AF-A0A914Z4H1-F1
#
_entry.id   AF-A0A914Z4H1-F1
#
_cell.length_a   1.000
_cell.length_b   1.000
_cell.length_c   1.000
_cell.angle_alpha   90.00
_cell.angle_beta   90.00
_cell.angle_gamma   90.00
#
_symmetry.space_group_name_H-M   'P 1'
#
loop_
_entity.id
_entity.type
_entity.pdbx_description
1 polymer ?
#
loop_
_entity_poly.entity_id
_entity_poly.type
_entity_poly.pdbx_seq_one_letter_code
_entity_poly.pdbx_strand_id
1 'polypeptide(L)'
;MIFDRKTKLKQRNWAAAHPDFDVCQYVKDEIGYRVADKVFDLTKFNDIVLDLGCGGGHIGQHLIKENVGVLLQCDMSEGMIRKSKGAPEDELPTLRVIGDEEKVPFKSQSIDLIVTSLSAHWINDLPGWFQRCYNILRPDGAIIGALLAGDTLYQLRVALQLAENERLGGMGTHISPFIE
;
A
#
# COMPACT_ATOMS: atom_id res chain seq x y z
N MET A 1 -10.60 -0.03 17.98
CA MET A 1 -10.00 -0.28 16.66
C MET A 1 -10.86 0.42 15.64
N ILE A 2 -10.31 1.39 14.90
CA ILE A 2 -11.05 2.25 13.96
C ILE A 2 -11.34 1.48 12.66
N PHE A 3 -10.38 0.65 12.21
CA PHE A 3 -10.47 -0.12 10.98
C PHE A 3 -10.62 -1.61 11.28
N ASP A 4 -11.81 -2.17 11.02
CA ASP A 4 -12.07 -3.60 11.12
C ASP A 4 -11.39 -4.36 9.95
N ARG A 5 -10.44 -5.24 10.29
CA ARG A 5 -9.63 -5.96 9.29
C ARG A 5 -10.45 -6.95 8.46
N LYS A 6 -11.49 -7.57 9.02
CA LYS A 6 -12.36 -8.52 8.28
C LYS A 6 -13.18 -7.77 7.23
N THR A 7 -13.67 -6.60 7.58
CA THR A 7 -14.41 -5.70 6.70
C THR A 7 -13.49 -5.19 5.60
N LYS A 8 -12.26 -4.78 5.94
CA LYS A 8 -11.29 -4.33 4.94
C LYS A 8 -10.91 -5.42 3.95
N LEU A 9 -10.73 -6.66 4.41
CA LEU A 9 -10.52 -7.83 3.55
C LEU A 9 -11.68 -8.03 2.58
N LYS A 10 -12.93 -7.99 3.07
CA LYS A 10 -14.13 -8.10 2.22
C LYS A 10 -14.17 -6.99 1.16
N GLN A 11 -13.87 -5.75 1.54
CA GLN A 11 -13.83 -4.61 0.60
C GLN A 11 -12.75 -4.80 -0.49
N ARG A 12 -11.55 -5.25 -0.12
CA ARG A 12 -10.48 -5.54 -1.10
C ARG A 12 -10.88 -6.68 -2.04
N ASN A 13 -11.41 -7.78 -1.51
CA ASN A 13 -11.86 -8.90 -2.34
C ASN A 13 -13.00 -8.49 -3.29
N TRP A 14 -13.95 -7.68 -2.82
CA TRP A 14 -15.01 -7.13 -3.65
C TRP A 14 -14.46 -6.25 -4.77
N ALA A 15 -13.54 -5.34 -4.44
CA ALA A 15 -12.90 -4.47 -5.43
C ALA A 15 -12.15 -5.29 -6.49
N ALA A 16 -11.38 -6.30 -6.09
CA ALA A 16 -10.62 -7.17 -7.00
C ALA A 16 -11.50 -7.99 -7.96
N ALA A 17 -12.74 -8.30 -7.56
CA ALA A 17 -13.71 -9.01 -8.38
C ALA A 17 -14.57 -8.08 -9.26
N HIS A 18 -14.45 -6.76 -9.11
CA HIS A 18 -15.28 -5.81 -9.84
C HIS A 18 -14.89 -5.79 -11.33
N PRO A 19 -15.85 -5.78 -12.28
CA PRO A 19 -15.56 -5.74 -13.71
C PRO A 19 -14.67 -4.56 -14.12
N ASP A 20 -14.92 -3.39 -13.51
CA ASP A 20 -14.15 -2.16 -13.76
C ASP A 20 -12.89 -2.03 -12.90
N PHE A 21 -12.37 -3.14 -12.33
CA PHE A 21 -11.18 -3.10 -11.48
C PHE A 21 -10.05 -2.32 -12.15
N ASP A 22 -9.68 -2.67 -13.38
CA ASP A 22 -8.55 -2.07 -14.08
C ASP A 22 -8.76 -0.58 -14.41
N VAL A 23 -10.02 -0.17 -14.68
CA VAL A 23 -10.37 1.22 -14.99
C VAL A 23 -10.11 2.15 -13.81
N CYS A 24 -10.30 1.65 -12.59
CA CYS A 24 -10.21 2.45 -11.36
C CYS A 24 -8.81 2.47 -10.73
N GLN A 25 -7.77 1.92 -11.38
CA GLN A 25 -6.43 1.86 -10.80
C GLN A 25 -5.54 3.09 -11.08
N TYR A 26 -5.93 3.97 -12.00
CA TYR A 26 -5.08 5.07 -12.50
C TYR A 26 -4.42 5.94 -11.41
N VAL A 27 -5.15 6.30 -10.34
CA VAL A 27 -4.59 7.09 -9.22
C VAL A 27 -3.51 6.30 -8.48
N LYS A 28 -3.74 5.00 -8.27
CA LYS A 28 -2.78 4.14 -7.58
C LYS A 28 -1.56 3.84 -8.45
N ASP A 29 -1.76 3.69 -9.75
CA ASP A 29 -0.67 3.51 -10.71
C ASP A 29 0.23 4.76 -10.73
N GLU A 30 -0.35 5.96 -10.76
CA GLU A 30 0.42 7.22 -10.71
C GLU A 30 1.24 7.37 -9.44
N ILE A 31 0.64 7.11 -8.27
CA ILE A 31 1.33 7.20 -6.98
C ILE A 31 2.34 6.06 -6.83
N GLY A 32 2.02 4.87 -7.32
CA GLY A 32 2.92 3.72 -7.38
C GLY A 32 4.18 4.02 -8.18
N TYR A 33 4.03 4.66 -9.34
CA TYR A 33 5.14 5.16 -10.14
C TYR A 33 6.00 6.16 -9.37
N ARG A 34 5.40 7.16 -8.70
CA ARG A 34 6.18 8.13 -7.89
C ARG A 34 6.94 7.48 -6.74
N VAL A 35 6.38 6.46 -6.11
CA VAL A 35 7.06 5.71 -5.04
C VAL A 35 8.23 4.92 -5.63
N ALA A 36 8.05 4.27 -6.77
CA ALA A 36 9.12 3.57 -7.47
C ALA A 36 10.24 4.52 -7.93
N ASP A 37 9.88 5.72 -8.41
CA ASP A 37 10.84 6.76 -8.79
C ASP A 37 11.78 7.12 -7.63
N LYS A 38 11.24 7.18 -6.39
CA LYS A 38 12.03 7.40 -5.17
C LYS A 38 12.96 6.25 -4.79
N VAL A 39 12.73 5.04 -5.30
CA VAL A 39 13.68 3.93 -5.11
C VAL A 39 14.97 4.18 -5.92
N PHE A 40 14.90 4.88 -7.05
CA PHE A 40 16.07 5.21 -7.87
C PHE A 40 16.98 6.26 -7.25
N ASP A 41 16.46 7.05 -6.30
CA ASP A 41 17.28 7.98 -5.50
C ASP A 41 18.21 7.23 -4.51
N LEU A 42 17.98 5.93 -4.28
CA LEU A 42 18.85 5.10 -3.44
C LEU A 42 20.11 4.68 -4.20
N THR A 43 21.27 4.94 -3.60
CA THR A 43 22.58 4.57 -4.18
C THR A 43 22.96 3.10 -3.93
N LYS A 44 22.20 2.40 -3.08
CA LYS A 44 22.47 1.03 -2.65
C LYS A 44 21.56 0.05 -3.40
N PHE A 45 22.12 -1.10 -3.78
CA PHE A 45 21.37 -2.25 -4.26
C PHE A 45 20.58 -2.93 -3.13
N ASN A 46 19.30 -3.25 -3.37
CA ASN A 46 18.41 -3.85 -2.39
C ASN A 46 18.11 -5.30 -2.77
N ASP A 47 18.73 -6.27 -2.10
CA ASP A 47 18.58 -7.69 -2.42
C ASP A 47 17.13 -8.15 -2.28
N ILE A 48 16.47 -7.78 -1.18
CA ILE A 48 15.09 -8.17 -0.88
C ILE A 48 14.24 -6.91 -0.61
N VAL A 49 13.33 -6.63 -1.53
CA VAL A 49 12.36 -5.52 -1.42
C VAL A 49 11.00 -6.06 -1.06
N LEU A 50 10.31 -5.45 -0.09
CA LEU A 50 8.96 -5.80 0.32
C LEU A 50 7.98 -4.70 -0.07
N ASP A 51 7.05 -5.00 -0.97
CA ASP A 51 5.85 -4.19 -1.23
C ASP A 51 4.75 -4.59 -0.24
N LEU A 52 4.63 -3.80 0.84
CA LEU A 52 3.77 -4.08 1.98
C LEU A 52 2.39 -3.41 1.81
N GLY A 53 1.37 -4.24 1.61
CA GLY A 53 0.05 -3.80 1.17
C GLY A 53 0.02 -3.50 -0.32
N CYS A 54 0.56 -4.41 -1.13
CA CYS A 54 0.83 -4.18 -2.55
C CYS A 54 -0.43 -3.94 -3.40
N GLY A 55 -1.60 -4.37 -2.95
CA GLY A 55 -2.82 -4.30 -3.74
C GLY A 55 -2.64 -4.93 -5.13
N GLY A 56 -2.92 -4.15 -6.18
CA GLY A 56 -2.72 -4.53 -7.58
C GLY A 56 -1.28 -4.47 -8.07
N GLY A 57 -0.29 -4.30 -7.19
CA GLY A 57 1.13 -4.29 -7.55
C GLY A 57 1.58 -3.03 -8.29
N HIS A 58 1.06 -1.87 -7.86
CA HIS A 58 1.25 -0.59 -8.56
C HIS A 58 2.69 -0.07 -8.54
N ILE A 59 3.49 -0.45 -7.53
CA ILE A 59 4.90 -0.08 -7.41
C ILE A 59 5.77 -1.07 -8.19
N GLY A 60 5.53 -2.36 -7.98
CA GLY A 60 6.40 -3.44 -8.46
C GLY A 60 6.65 -3.46 -9.98
N GLN A 61 5.67 -3.03 -10.77
CA GLN A 61 5.79 -2.94 -12.23
C GLN A 61 6.81 -1.89 -12.73
N HIS A 62 7.27 -1.00 -11.84
CA HIS A 62 8.22 0.07 -12.16
C HIS A 62 9.60 -0.15 -11.55
N LEU A 63 9.79 -1.23 -10.79
CA LEU A 63 11.10 -1.58 -10.23
C LEU A 63 11.92 -2.38 -11.24
N ILE A 64 13.23 -2.17 -11.22
CA ILE A 64 14.17 -2.80 -12.16
C ILE A 64 15.26 -3.57 -11.41
N LYS A 65 15.85 -4.54 -12.11
CA LYS A 65 16.86 -5.45 -11.57
C LYS A 65 18.19 -4.79 -11.20
N GLU A 66 18.44 -3.57 -11.67
CA GLU A 66 19.65 -2.80 -11.35
C GLU A 66 19.63 -2.27 -9.90
N ASN A 67 18.45 -2.12 -9.30
CA ASN A 67 18.27 -1.63 -7.93
C ASN A 67 17.69 -2.67 -6.97
N VAL A 68 17.04 -3.71 -7.51
CA VAL A 68 16.26 -4.69 -6.76
C VAL A 68 16.63 -6.12 -7.16
N GLY A 69 16.89 -6.99 -6.18
CA GLY A 69 17.17 -8.41 -6.43
C GLY A 69 15.89 -9.25 -6.54
N VAL A 70 15.07 -9.25 -5.49
CA VAL A 70 13.79 -9.98 -5.41
C VAL A 70 12.72 -9.06 -4.84
N LEU A 71 11.56 -9.04 -5.47
CA LEU A 71 10.39 -8.33 -4.99
C LEU A 71 9.45 -9.29 -4.25
N LEU A 72 9.16 -9.01 -2.98
CA LEU A 72 8.12 -9.66 -2.21
C LEU A 72 6.87 -8.77 -2.21
N GLN A 73 5.76 -9.25 -2.74
CA GLN A 73 4.48 -8.54 -2.71
C GLN A 73 3.57 -9.15 -1.65
N CYS A 74 3.10 -8.33 -0.70
CA CYS A 74 2.26 -8.77 0.40
C CYS A 74 0.94 -8.00 0.45
N ASP A 75 -0.18 -8.72 0.47
CA ASP A 75 -1.51 -8.16 0.75
C ASP A 75 -2.37 -9.21 1.47
N MET A 76 -3.26 -8.77 2.34
CA MET A 76 -4.20 -9.66 3.03
C MET A 76 -5.23 -10.30 2.07
N SER A 77 -5.47 -9.68 0.90
CA SER A 77 -6.45 -10.10 -0.09
C SER A 77 -5.82 -10.97 -1.17
N GLU A 78 -6.25 -12.24 -1.23
CA GLU A 78 -5.89 -13.14 -2.32
C GLU A 78 -6.31 -12.59 -3.70
N GLY A 79 -7.49 -11.95 -3.78
CA GLY A 79 -7.96 -11.34 -5.03
C GLY A 79 -7.03 -10.24 -5.54
N MET A 80 -6.50 -9.42 -4.65
CA MET A 80 -5.51 -8.39 -4.99
C MET A 80 -4.19 -9.04 -5.43
N ILE A 81 -3.69 -10.02 -4.68
CA ILE A 81 -2.47 -10.76 -5.03
C ILE A 81 -2.56 -11.40 -6.41
N ARG A 82 -3.70 -11.99 -6.78
CA ARG A 82 -3.90 -12.57 -8.12
C ARG A 82 -3.88 -11.51 -9.23
N LYS A 83 -4.27 -10.28 -8.91
CA LYS A 83 -4.25 -9.12 -9.81
C LYS A 83 -2.92 -8.37 -9.75
N SER A 84 -2.00 -8.72 -8.85
CA SER A 84 -0.81 -7.92 -8.61
C SER A 84 0.16 -7.99 -9.78
N LYS A 85 0.50 -6.82 -10.29
CA LYS A 85 1.51 -6.64 -11.33
C LYS A 85 2.89 -6.59 -10.68
N GLY A 86 3.85 -7.26 -11.31
CA GLY A 86 5.27 -7.09 -11.06
C GLY A 86 5.96 -6.69 -12.36
N ALA A 87 7.25 -6.41 -12.30
CA ALA A 87 8.07 -6.42 -13.50
C ALA A 87 8.07 -7.84 -14.14
N PRO A 88 8.39 -7.95 -15.45
CA PRO A 88 8.52 -9.25 -16.10
C PRO A 88 9.41 -10.21 -15.28
N GLU A 89 9.00 -11.48 -15.12
CA GLU A 89 9.70 -12.42 -14.22
C GLU A 89 11.14 -12.71 -14.65
N ASP A 90 11.44 -12.59 -15.94
CA ASP A 90 12.77 -12.67 -16.52
C ASP A 90 13.65 -11.45 -16.21
N GLU A 91 13.03 -10.33 -15.86
CA GLU A 91 13.70 -9.11 -15.42
C GLU A 91 13.87 -9.10 -13.90
N LEU A 92 12.77 -9.30 -13.14
CA LEU A 92 12.77 -9.21 -11.69
C LEU A 92 11.90 -10.32 -11.04
N PRO A 93 12.52 -11.27 -10.30
CA PRO A 93 11.77 -12.28 -9.56
C PRO A 93 10.80 -11.65 -8.56
N THR A 94 9.52 -11.99 -8.69
CA THR A 94 8.45 -11.50 -7.80
C THR A 94 7.78 -12.66 -7.07
N LEU A 95 7.86 -12.67 -5.73
CA LEU A 95 7.16 -13.62 -4.88
C LEU A 95 5.95 -12.96 -4.23
N ARG A 96 4.82 -13.65 -4.23
CA ARG A 96 3.56 -13.14 -3.69
C ARG A 96 3.18 -13.86 -2.41
N VAL A 97 2.84 -13.09 -1.38
CA VAL A 97 2.55 -13.58 -0.02
C VAL A 97 1.22 -13.04 0.45
N ILE A 98 0.30 -13.94 0.82
CA ILE A 98 -0.94 -13.54 1.47
C ILE A 98 -0.64 -13.32 2.96
N GLY A 99 -0.79 -12.09 3.43
CA GLY A 99 -0.44 -11.73 4.80
C GLY A 99 -1.08 -10.42 5.23
N ASP A 100 -1.43 -10.31 6.51
CA ASP A 100 -1.98 -9.07 7.06
C ASP A 100 -0.87 -8.03 7.24
N GLU A 101 -0.87 -7.00 6.40
CA GLU A 101 0.17 -5.98 6.41
C GLU A 101 0.23 -5.20 7.73
N GLU A 102 -0.85 -5.17 8.52
CA GLU A 102 -0.86 -4.56 9.86
C GLU A 102 0.06 -5.31 10.84
N LYS A 103 0.17 -6.63 10.67
CA LYS A 103 0.96 -7.51 11.55
C LYS A 103 2.41 -7.64 11.12
N VAL A 104 2.73 -7.30 9.87
CA VAL A 104 4.09 -7.39 9.31
C VAL A 104 4.69 -8.79 9.57
N PRO A 105 4.14 -9.86 8.98
CA PRO A 105 4.44 -11.25 9.34
C PRO A 105 5.78 -11.76 8.74
N PHE A 106 6.85 -10.97 8.89
CA PHE A 106 8.17 -11.25 8.34
C PHE A 106 9.21 -11.40 9.46
N LYS A 107 10.31 -12.09 9.14
CA LYS A 107 11.41 -12.30 10.08
C LYS A 107 12.13 -10.97 10.33
N SER A 108 12.66 -10.80 11.53
CA SER A 108 13.53 -9.65 11.83
C SER A 108 14.77 -9.63 10.93
N GLN A 109 15.20 -8.43 10.55
CA GLN A 109 16.41 -8.19 9.74
C GLN A 109 16.49 -9.03 8.45
N SER A 110 15.36 -9.21 7.76
CA SER A 110 15.30 -10.01 6.52
C SER A 110 15.06 -9.20 5.26
N ILE A 111 14.69 -7.92 5.37
CA ILE A 111 14.29 -7.06 4.25
C ILE A 111 15.26 -5.89 4.13
N ASP A 112 15.69 -5.54 2.91
CA ASP A 112 16.58 -4.40 2.67
C ASP A 112 15.82 -3.09 2.48
N LEU A 113 14.64 -3.15 1.83
CA LEU A 113 13.80 -2.00 1.56
C LEU A 113 12.32 -2.38 1.65
N ILE A 114 11.53 -1.57 2.34
CA ILE A 114 10.07 -1.67 2.33
C ILE A 114 9.54 -0.55 1.45
N VAL A 115 8.68 -0.92 0.50
CA VAL A 115 7.87 0.02 -0.26
C VAL A 115 6.40 -0.14 0.12
N THR A 116 5.66 0.95 0.19
CA THR A 116 4.21 0.89 0.45
C THR A 116 3.49 2.07 -0.20
N SER A 117 2.37 1.82 -0.86
CA SER A 117 1.58 2.88 -1.50
C SER A 117 0.12 2.75 -1.09
N LEU A 118 -0.42 3.82 -0.51
CA LEU A 118 -1.82 3.96 -0.16
C LEU A 118 -2.40 2.79 0.67
N SER A 119 -1.57 2.20 1.54
CA SER A 119 -1.99 1.09 2.43
C SER A 119 -1.95 1.47 3.90
N ALA A 120 -0.85 2.10 4.36
CA ALA A 120 -0.57 2.35 5.77
C ALA A 120 -1.61 3.22 6.52
N HIS A 121 -2.39 4.05 5.81
CA HIS A 121 -3.46 4.86 6.42
C HIS A 121 -4.67 4.04 6.90
N TRP A 122 -4.70 2.73 6.64
CA TRP A 122 -5.71 1.78 7.16
C TRP A 122 -5.21 0.99 8.39
N ILE A 123 -4.05 1.35 8.95
CA ILE A 123 -3.45 0.69 10.10
C ILE A 123 -3.90 1.35 11.40
N ASN A 124 -4.38 0.54 12.34
CA ASN A 124 -4.92 1.05 13.61
C ASN A 124 -3.85 1.56 14.59
N ASP A 125 -2.69 0.90 14.62
CA ASP A 125 -1.54 1.26 15.45
C ASP A 125 -0.37 1.58 14.51
N LEU A 126 -0.39 2.79 13.94
CA LEU A 126 0.65 3.19 12.99
C LEU A 126 2.05 3.30 13.66
N PRO A 127 2.21 3.88 14.87
CA PRO A 127 3.50 3.89 15.54
C PRO A 127 4.07 2.48 15.77
N GLY A 128 3.26 1.54 16.26
CA GLY A 128 3.71 0.16 16.43
C GLY A 128 3.91 -0.55 15.10
N TRP A 129 3.18 -0.18 14.03
CA TRP A 129 3.44 -0.69 12.68
C TRP A 129 4.79 -0.25 12.14
N PHE A 130 5.17 1.02 12.34
CA PHE A 130 6.52 1.49 12.00
C PHE A 130 7.60 0.75 12.81
N GLN A 131 7.37 0.49 14.10
CA GLN A 131 8.30 -0.32 14.90
C GLN A 131 8.44 -1.75 14.34
N ARG A 132 7.35 -2.38 13.92
CA ARG A 132 7.38 -3.71 13.30
C ARG A 132 8.12 -3.68 11.96
N CYS A 133 7.86 -2.67 11.12
CA CYS A 133 8.58 -2.46 9.86
C CYS A 133 10.08 -2.25 10.09
N TYR A 134 10.44 -1.41 11.05
CA TYR A 134 11.83 -1.19 11.45
C TYR A 134 12.52 -2.50 11.90
N ASN A 135 11.84 -3.34 12.67
CA ASN A 135 12.40 -4.60 13.16
C ASN A 135 12.69 -5.63 12.05
N ILE A 136 11.94 -5.61 10.95
CA ILE A 136 12.15 -6.53 9.81
C ILE A 136 13.20 -6.02 8.82
N LEU A 137 13.50 -4.72 8.85
CA LEU A 137 14.56 -4.13 8.06
C LEU A 137 15.93 -4.61 8.57
N ARG A 138 16.81 -4.92 7.64
CA ARG A 138 18.24 -5.08 7.88
C ARG A 138 18.83 -3.73 8.31
N PRO A 139 20.03 -3.73 8.94
CA PRO A 139 20.78 -2.50 9.15
C PRO A 139 20.90 -1.68 7.85
N ASP A 140 20.73 -0.37 7.97
CA ASP A 140 20.71 0.59 6.84
C ASP A 140 19.57 0.37 5.83
N GLY A 141 18.55 -0.40 6.19
CA GLY A 141 17.34 -0.54 5.40
C GLY A 141 16.42 0.68 5.51
N ALA A 142 15.61 0.91 4.48
CA ALA A 142 14.72 2.07 4.40
C ALA A 142 13.26 1.68 4.21
N ILE A 143 12.37 2.62 4.50
CA ILE A 143 10.96 2.57 4.10
C ILE A 143 10.70 3.75 3.16
N ILE A 144 10.14 3.47 1.99
CA ILE A 144 9.66 4.48 1.05
C ILE A 144 8.17 4.26 0.84
N GLY A 145 7.35 5.29 1.00
CA GLY A 145 5.94 5.11 0.73
C GLY A 145 5.10 6.37 0.72
N ALA A 146 3.86 6.18 0.32
CA ALA A 146 2.85 7.23 0.24
C ALA A 146 1.62 6.84 1.07
N LEU A 147 1.15 7.76 1.93
CA LEU A 147 -0.08 7.61 2.70
C LEU A 147 -0.94 8.87 2.64
N LEU A 148 -2.25 8.72 2.86
CA LEU A 148 -3.15 9.84 3.06
C LEU A 148 -3.04 10.31 4.52
N ALA A 149 -2.81 11.60 4.73
CA ALA A 149 -2.65 12.23 6.04
C ALA A 149 -3.42 13.57 6.07
N GLY A 150 -3.52 14.19 7.25
CA GLY A 150 -4.08 15.53 7.54
C GLY A 150 -5.03 16.10 6.50
N ASP A 151 -4.48 16.93 5.61
CA ASP A 151 -5.22 17.74 4.63
C ASP A 151 -5.59 17.02 3.32
N THR A 152 -5.20 15.76 3.17
CA THR A 152 -5.49 14.99 1.97
C THR A 152 -7.01 14.78 1.81
N LEU A 153 -7.52 14.99 0.60
CA LEU A 153 -8.95 14.92 0.25
C LEU A 153 -9.85 15.92 1.01
N TYR A 154 -9.29 17.01 1.56
CA TYR A 154 -10.06 18.03 2.27
C TYR A 154 -11.26 18.56 1.45
N GLN A 155 -11.03 18.92 0.18
CA GLN A 155 -12.09 19.46 -0.69
C GLN A 155 -13.22 18.44 -0.91
N LEU A 156 -12.87 17.16 -1.07
CA LEU A 156 -13.85 16.09 -1.20
C LEU A 156 -14.66 15.92 0.10
N ARG A 157 -13.99 16.01 1.26
CA ARG A 157 -14.65 15.95 2.57
C ARG A 157 -15.70 17.05 2.71
N VAL A 158 -15.30 18.29 2.41
CA VAL A 158 -16.17 19.46 2.49
C VAL A 158 -17.32 19.34 1.50
N ALA A 159 -17.07 18.95 0.26
CA ALA A 159 -18.11 18.81 -0.76
C ALA A 159 -19.19 17.78 -0.34
N LEU A 160 -18.78 16.63 0.19
CA LEU A 160 -19.71 15.59 0.66
C LEU A 160 -20.50 16.08 1.88
N GLN A 161 -19.83 16.68 2.87
CA GLN A 161 -20.49 17.21 4.07
C GLN A 161 -21.53 18.27 3.73
N LEU A 162 -21.22 19.21 2.82
CA LEU A 162 -22.16 20.23 2.37
C LEU A 162 -23.37 19.62 1.67
N ALA A 163 -23.13 18.69 0.72
CA ALA A 163 -24.18 18.05 -0.05
C ALA A 163 -25.14 17.25 0.84
N GLU A 164 -24.63 16.54 1.84
CA GLU A 164 -25.45 15.77 2.77
C GLU A 164 -26.20 16.66 3.76
N ASN A 165 -25.55 17.72 4.26
CA ASN A 165 -26.20 18.65 5.15
C ASN A 165 -27.40 19.33 4.46
N GLU A 166 -27.24 19.71 3.19
CA GLU A 166 -28.32 20.31 2.39
C GLU A 166 -29.46 19.31 2.09
N ARG A 167 -29.13 18.06 1.73
CA ARG A 167 -30.11 17.10 1.22
C ARG A 167 -30.75 16.20 2.28
N LEU A 168 -29.99 15.87 3.32
CA LEU A 168 -30.36 14.87 4.34
C LEU A 168 -30.47 15.48 5.74
N GLY A 169 -30.04 16.74 5.93
CA GLY A 169 -30.07 17.42 7.24
C GLY A 169 -29.06 16.85 8.25
N GLY A 170 -28.02 16.16 7.78
CA GLY A 170 -26.99 15.54 8.61
C GLY A 170 -25.70 15.28 7.82
N MET A 171 -24.68 14.74 8.50
CA MET A 171 -23.39 14.42 7.89
C MET A 171 -23.09 12.92 8.01
N GLY A 172 -22.72 12.29 6.89
CA GLY A 172 -22.23 10.92 6.81
C GLY A 172 -20.70 10.85 6.90
N THR A 173 -20.19 9.70 7.33
CA THR A 173 -18.74 9.42 7.37
C THR A 173 -18.29 8.72 6.10
N HIS A 174 -18.09 9.49 5.02
CA HIS A 174 -17.61 8.98 3.74
C HIS A 174 -16.09 8.89 3.62
N ILE A 175 -15.37 9.64 4.44
CA ILE A 175 -13.92 9.69 4.46
C ILE A 175 -13.45 9.25 5.84
N SER A 176 -12.55 8.27 5.87
CA SER A 176 -11.91 7.80 7.10
C SER A 176 -11.14 8.92 7.79
N PRO A 177 -11.02 8.90 9.12
CA PRO A 177 -10.06 9.76 9.80
C PRO A 177 -8.64 9.42 9.31
N PHE A 178 -7.88 10.44 8.95
CA PHE A 178 -6.47 10.33 8.65
C PHE A 178 -5.64 10.75 9.86
N ILE A 179 -4.37 10.38 9.85
CA ILE A 179 -3.41 10.81 10.87
C ILE A 179 -3.12 12.29 10.66
N GLU A 180 -3.14 13.06 11.75
CA GLU A 180 -2.69 14.46 11.79
C GLU A 180 -1.17 14.57 11.68
#